data_AF-A0A7Y4SYK3-F1
#
_entry.id   AF-A0A7Y4SYK3-F1
#
_cell.length_a   1.000
_cell.length_b   1.000
_cell.length_c   1.000
_cell.angle_alpha   90.00
_cell.angle_beta   90.00
_cell.angle_gamma   90.00
#
_symmetry.space_group_name_H-M   'P 1'
#
loop_
_entity.id
_entity.type
_entity.pdbx_description
1 polymer ?
#
loop_
_entity_poly.entity_id
_entity_poly.type
_entity_poly.pdbx_seq_one_letter_code
_entity_poly.pdbx_strand_id
1 'polypeptide(L)'
;MILINLLPEEYRQKRRTPIKLLLAVSAAVAVNGSLAAFWAWTAFGVAAEVKSELAVLEDQKAGLDPQVAYHRDLEKESEVFAAREQMLKQITANRISWTRKVDELIDVVNLGGDGEKYLVWFDDLTVDQKESSRAKSFGSLKATGHSGSTNPSHVANFLDDLERSSFCEDFNKPAPPEGSQSSKDEGLMPAEVWNFPLEVTLKAPEQRQRGPDGKLLPVQESPKTEKPKSGGKKK
;
A
#
# COMPACT_ATOMS: atom_id res chain seq x y z
N MET A 1 14.23 32.79 -97.42
CA MET A 1 13.85 34.06 -98.07
C MET A 1 14.35 35.20 -97.19
N ILE A 2 15.42 35.90 -97.60
CA ILE A 2 16.12 36.89 -96.77
C ILE A 2 15.49 38.27 -97.06
N LEU A 3 14.91 38.90 -96.03
CA LEU A 3 14.34 40.25 -96.10
C LEU A 3 15.46 41.27 -95.85
N ILE A 4 15.97 41.89 -96.92
CA ILE A 4 16.99 42.94 -96.83
C ILE A 4 16.29 44.29 -96.74
N ASN A 5 16.50 45.02 -95.65
CA ASN A 5 15.89 46.33 -95.41
C ASN A 5 16.66 47.43 -96.19
N LEU A 6 16.04 47.94 -97.26
CA LEU A 6 16.60 48.89 -98.22
C LEU A 6 16.48 50.37 -97.79
N LEU A 7 16.01 50.66 -96.58
CA LEU A 7 15.97 52.03 -96.07
C LEU A 7 17.41 52.59 -95.89
N PRO A 8 17.68 53.82 -96.37
CA PRO A 8 18.94 54.54 -96.10
C PRO A 8 19.24 54.55 -94.60
N GLU A 9 20.52 54.47 -94.23
CA GLU A 9 20.96 54.26 -92.85
C GLU A 9 20.38 55.28 -91.85
N GLU A 10 20.08 56.49 -92.35
CA GLU A 10 19.48 57.60 -91.62
C GLU A 10 18.01 57.37 -91.21
N TYR A 11 17.25 56.57 -91.99
CA TYR A 11 15.84 56.25 -91.73
C TYR A 11 15.64 54.86 -91.11
N ARG A 12 16.72 54.11 -90.84
CA ARG A 12 16.61 52.94 -89.98
C ARG A 12 16.28 53.41 -88.57
N GLN A 13 15.03 53.20 -88.13
CA GLN A 13 14.64 53.35 -86.73
C GLN A 13 15.63 52.55 -85.86
N LYS A 14 16.57 53.25 -85.22
CA LYS A 14 17.40 52.67 -84.16
C LYS A 14 16.44 52.27 -83.05
N ARG A 15 16.04 50.99 -83.01
CA ARG A 15 15.43 50.35 -81.84
C ARG A 15 16.47 50.30 -80.73
N ARG A 16 16.81 51.47 -80.16
CA ARG A 16 17.53 51.58 -78.91
C ARG A 16 16.46 51.64 -77.83
N THR A 17 16.21 50.51 -77.19
CA THR A 17 15.45 50.51 -75.94
C THR A 17 16.11 51.51 -74.99
N PRO A 18 15.35 52.44 -74.39
CA PRO A 18 15.94 53.43 -73.50
C PRO A 18 16.59 52.68 -72.34
N ILE A 19 17.89 52.92 -72.13
CA ILE A 19 18.73 52.21 -71.15
C ILE A 19 18.06 52.22 -69.77
N LYS A 20 17.39 53.32 -69.41
CA LYS A 20 16.62 53.47 -68.15
C LYS A 20 15.51 52.43 -67.99
N LEU A 21 14.79 52.11 -69.07
CA LEU A 21 13.68 51.15 -69.05
C LEU A 21 14.21 49.72 -68.98
N LEU A 22 15.29 49.43 -69.70
CA LEU A 22 16.01 48.16 -69.58
C LEU A 22 16.49 47.91 -68.15
N LEU A 23 17.08 48.94 -67.53
CA LEU A 23 17.60 48.88 -66.15
C LEU A 23 16.47 48.73 -65.12
N ALA A 24 15.34 49.42 -65.31
CA ALA A 24 14.15 49.27 -64.47
C ALA A 24 13.54 47.87 -64.57
N VAL A 25 13.42 47.33 -65.79
CA VAL A 25 12.91 45.97 -66.01
C VAL A 25 13.87 44.93 -65.42
N SER A 26 15.18 45.08 -65.62
CA SER A 26 16.16 44.17 -65.02
C SER A 26 16.14 44.22 -63.49
N ALA A 27 16.00 45.41 -62.90
CA ALA A 27 15.88 45.56 -61.46
C ALA A 27 14.60 44.91 -60.92
N ALA A 28 13.46 45.10 -61.59
CA ALA A 28 12.20 44.46 -61.23
C ALA A 28 12.28 42.94 -61.32
N VAL A 29 12.91 42.40 -62.38
CA VAL A 29 13.13 40.96 -62.53
C VAL A 29 14.08 40.44 -61.45
N ALA A 30 15.13 41.17 -61.10
CA ALA A 30 16.06 40.79 -60.04
C ALA A 30 15.37 40.73 -58.67
N VAL A 31 14.56 41.73 -58.33
CA VAL A 31 13.80 41.76 -57.06
C VAL A 31 12.81 40.59 -57.01
N ASN A 32 11.98 40.42 -58.03
CA ASN A 32 10.99 39.32 -58.05
C ASN A 32 11.66 37.95 -58.08
N GLY A 33 12.78 37.81 -58.80
CA GLY A 33 13.58 36.59 -58.82
C GLY A 33 14.16 36.25 -57.44
N SER A 34 14.68 37.25 -56.72
CA SER A 34 15.21 37.05 -55.36
C SER A 34 14.11 36.69 -54.35
N LEU A 35 12.93 37.31 -54.48
CA LEU A 35 11.78 37.02 -53.63
C LEU A 35 11.25 35.61 -53.89
N ALA A 36 11.16 35.20 -55.16
CA ALA A 36 10.75 33.86 -55.55
C ALA A 36 11.76 32.80 -55.12
N ALA A 37 13.06 33.09 -55.22
CA ALA A 37 14.12 32.21 -54.73
C ALA A 37 14.06 32.05 -53.20
N PHE A 38 13.85 33.13 -52.46
CA PHE A 38 13.67 33.09 -51.01
C PHE A 38 12.41 32.30 -50.62
N TRP A 39 11.29 32.56 -51.29
CA TRP A 39 10.05 31.82 -51.05
C TRP A 39 10.25 30.32 -51.34
N ALA A 40 10.85 29.97 -52.48
CA ALA A 40 11.14 28.57 -52.83
C ALA A 40 12.07 27.91 -51.81
N TRP A 41 13.10 28.61 -51.32
CA TRP A 41 13.97 28.11 -50.26
C TRP A 41 13.20 27.81 -48.97
N THR A 42 12.31 28.70 -48.53
CA THR A 42 11.50 28.47 -47.32
C THR A 42 10.45 27.38 -47.51
N ALA A 43 9.77 27.36 -48.65
CA ALA A 43 8.67 26.45 -48.95
C ALA A 43 9.14 25.02 -49.23
N PHE A 44 10.32 24.85 -49.83
CA PHE A 44 10.85 23.52 -50.20
C PHE A 44 12.05 23.09 -49.36
N GLY A 45 12.92 24.02 -48.94
CA GLY A 45 14.06 23.68 -48.08
C GLY A 45 13.60 23.47 -46.64
N VAL A 46 13.22 24.55 -45.97
CA VAL A 46 12.88 24.53 -44.53
C VAL A 46 11.68 23.64 -44.25
N ALA A 47 10.62 23.71 -45.06
CA ALA A 47 9.43 22.90 -44.84
C ALA A 47 9.67 21.39 -45.06
N ALA A 48 10.60 21.00 -45.94
CA ALA A 48 10.94 19.59 -46.13
C ALA A 48 11.79 19.07 -44.97
N GLU A 49 12.75 19.88 -44.50
CA GLU A 49 13.58 19.56 -43.33
C GLU A 49 12.72 19.32 -42.09
N VAL A 50 11.84 20.27 -41.74
CA VAL A 50 10.93 20.14 -40.58
C VAL A 50 10.01 18.92 -40.71
N LYS A 51 9.50 18.62 -41.91
CA LYS A 51 8.69 17.42 -42.13
C LYS A 51 9.50 16.13 -41.94
N SER A 52 10.76 16.12 -42.38
CA SER A 52 11.63 14.97 -42.20
C SER A 52 11.97 14.75 -40.73
N GLU A 53 12.25 15.82 -39.98
CA GLU A 53 12.48 15.74 -38.54
C GLU A 53 11.25 15.26 -37.79
N LEU A 54 10.07 15.79 -38.15
CA LEU A 54 8.80 15.37 -37.56
C LEU A 54 8.56 13.87 -37.81
N ALA A 55 8.76 13.40 -39.03
CA ALA A 55 8.60 11.98 -39.36
C ALA A 55 9.57 11.09 -38.56
N VAL A 56 10.83 11.52 -38.39
CA VAL A 56 11.81 10.80 -37.56
C VAL A 56 11.40 10.79 -36.09
N LEU A 57 10.92 11.92 -35.56
CA LEU A 57 10.46 12.01 -34.17
C LEU A 57 9.20 11.17 -33.93
N GLU A 58 8.28 11.13 -34.89
CA GLU A 58 7.10 10.25 -34.81
C GLU A 58 7.48 8.78 -34.82
N ASP A 59 8.44 8.38 -35.66
CA ASP A 59 8.94 7.00 -35.71
C ASP A 59 9.66 6.61 -34.42
N GLN A 60 10.50 7.51 -33.88
CA GLN A 60 11.15 7.31 -32.58
C GLN A 60 10.13 7.21 -31.45
N LYS A 61 9.10 8.06 -31.46
CA LYS A 61 8.02 8.00 -30.47
C LYS A 61 7.26 6.68 -30.60
N ALA A 62 6.90 6.26 -31.81
CA ALA A 62 6.20 5.01 -32.06
C ALA A 62 7.02 3.79 -31.60
N GLY A 63 8.36 3.86 -31.70
CA GLY A 63 9.27 2.83 -31.18
C GLY A 63 9.37 2.81 -29.64
N LEU A 64 9.23 3.96 -28.98
CA LEU A 64 9.32 4.09 -27.52
C LEU A 64 7.99 3.83 -26.81
N ASP A 65 6.86 4.18 -27.42
CA ASP A 65 5.52 3.97 -26.88
C ASP A 65 5.27 2.53 -26.36
N PRO A 66 5.65 1.43 -27.06
CA PRO A 66 5.48 0.08 -26.53
C PRO A 66 6.35 -0.21 -25.30
N GLN A 67 7.55 0.38 -25.20
CA GLN A 67 8.41 0.22 -24.02
C GLN A 67 7.82 0.93 -22.81
N VAL A 68 7.27 2.13 -23.02
CA VAL A 68 6.58 2.88 -21.96
C VAL A 68 5.31 2.14 -21.51
N ALA A 69 4.54 1.58 -22.44
CA ALA A 69 3.37 0.77 -22.11
C ALA A 69 3.75 -0.46 -21.27
N TYR A 70 4.80 -1.18 -21.67
CA TYR A 70 5.31 -2.33 -20.93
C TYR A 70 5.75 -1.95 -19.50
N HIS A 71 6.49 -0.85 -19.34
CA HIS A 71 6.89 -0.38 -18.02
C HIS A 71 5.70 -0.02 -17.13
N ARG A 72 4.67 0.63 -17.69
CA ARG A 72 3.44 0.94 -16.95
C ARG A 72 2.68 -0.31 -16.53
N ASP A 73 2.67 -1.35 -17.36
CA ASP A 73 2.00 -2.60 -17.02
C ASP A 73 2.78 -3.38 -15.95
N LEU A 74 4.11 -3.39 -16.01
CA LEU A 74 4.97 -3.91 -14.94
C LEU A 74 4.75 -3.15 -13.62
N GLU A 75 4.64 -1.83 -13.66
CA GLU A 75 4.40 -1.02 -12.46
C GLU A 75 3.06 -1.38 -11.81
N LYS A 76 1.98 -1.47 -12.59
CA LYS A 76 0.68 -1.95 -12.09
C LYS A 76 0.76 -3.35 -11.50
N GLU A 77 1.49 -4.27 -12.14
CA GLU A 77 1.67 -5.63 -11.64
C GLU A 77 2.43 -5.63 -10.30
N SER A 78 3.47 -4.80 -10.19
CA SER A 78 4.24 -4.62 -8.96
C SER A 78 3.38 -4.09 -7.81
N GLU A 79 2.49 -3.13 -8.08
CA GLU A 79 1.55 -2.59 -7.09
C GLU A 79 0.57 -3.66 -6.60
N VAL A 80 0.05 -4.49 -7.52
CA VAL A 80 -0.83 -5.62 -7.17
C VAL A 80 -0.11 -6.63 -6.28
N PHE A 81 1.14 -6.97 -6.59
CA PHE A 81 1.92 -7.87 -5.75
C PHE A 81 2.24 -7.27 -4.38
N ALA A 82 2.62 -6.00 -4.31
CA ALA A 82 2.86 -5.31 -3.05
C ALA A 82 1.59 -5.30 -2.17
N ALA A 83 0.43 -5.01 -2.76
CA ALA A 83 -0.85 -5.05 -2.06
C ALA A 83 -1.19 -6.46 -1.54
N ARG A 84 -0.95 -7.50 -2.36
CA ARG A 84 -1.15 -8.90 -1.95
C ARG A 84 -0.20 -9.31 -0.82
N GLU A 85 1.06 -8.93 -0.91
CA GLU A 85 2.04 -9.23 0.14
C GLU A 85 1.64 -8.56 1.46
N GLN A 86 1.20 -7.30 1.41
CA GLN A 86 0.70 -6.59 2.58
C GLN A 86 -0.54 -7.28 3.17
N MET A 87 -1.47 -7.72 2.32
CA MET A 87 -2.65 -8.47 2.76
C MET A 87 -2.27 -9.81 3.41
N LEU A 88 -1.31 -10.54 2.84
CA LEU A 88 -0.81 -11.80 3.42
C LEU A 88 -0.10 -11.59 4.75
N LYS A 89 0.69 -10.51 4.87
CA LYS A 89 1.30 -10.09 6.13
C LYS A 89 0.24 -9.80 7.19
N GLN A 90 -0.83 -9.09 6.82
CA GLN A 90 -1.96 -8.80 7.71
C GLN A 90 -2.70 -10.08 8.13
N ILE A 91 -3.01 -10.98 7.19
CA ILE A 91 -3.66 -12.27 7.49
C ILE A 91 -2.78 -13.10 8.43
N THR A 92 -1.48 -13.16 8.15
CA THR A 92 -0.52 -13.92 8.97
C THR A 92 -0.42 -13.35 10.38
N ALA A 93 -0.37 -12.03 10.53
CA ALA A 93 -0.36 -11.37 11.84
C ALA A 93 -1.67 -11.57 12.63
N ASN A 94 -2.80 -11.70 11.93
CA ASN A 94 -4.10 -11.95 12.54
C ASN A 94 -4.34 -13.42 12.87
N ARG A 95 -3.59 -14.34 12.28
CA ARG A 95 -3.74 -15.78 12.52
C ARG A 95 -3.24 -16.14 13.92
N ILE A 96 -4.08 -16.86 14.65
CA ILE A 96 -3.75 -17.41 15.96
C ILE A 96 -3.91 -18.93 15.87
N SER A 97 -2.87 -19.65 16.26
CA SER A 97 -2.91 -21.11 16.34
C SER A 97 -3.63 -21.53 17.62
N TRP A 98 -4.96 -21.57 17.58
CA TRP A 98 -5.79 -21.92 18.74
C TRP A 98 -5.46 -23.28 19.34
N THR A 99 -5.11 -24.28 18.53
CA THR A 99 -4.64 -25.58 19.02
C THR A 99 -3.43 -25.44 19.94
N ARG A 100 -2.42 -24.66 19.52
CA ARG A 100 -1.23 -24.39 20.34
C ARG A 100 -1.59 -23.67 21.63
N LYS A 101 -2.53 -22.73 21.58
CA LYS A 101 -3.00 -22.00 22.77
C LYS A 101 -3.78 -22.88 23.74
N VAL A 102 -4.56 -23.82 23.23
CA VAL A 102 -5.26 -24.80 24.08
C VAL A 102 -4.25 -25.74 24.73
N ASP A 103 -3.24 -26.22 24.00
CA ASP A 103 -2.17 -27.03 24.57
C ASP A 103 -1.39 -26.27 25.67
N GLU A 104 -1.00 -25.01 25.39
CA GLU A 104 -0.35 -24.13 26.38
C GLU A 104 -1.23 -23.91 27.63
N LEU A 105 -2.56 -23.81 27.47
CA LEU A 105 -3.49 -23.68 28.59
C LEU A 105 -3.56 -24.97 29.42
N ILE A 106 -3.59 -26.14 28.76
CA ILE A 106 -3.59 -27.45 29.41
C ILE A 106 -2.30 -27.64 30.22
N ASP A 107 -1.15 -27.23 29.68
CA ASP A 107 0.12 -27.27 30.39
C ASP A 107 0.08 -26.44 31.69
N VAL A 108 -0.53 -25.24 31.65
CA VAL A 108 -0.71 -24.41 32.84
C VAL A 108 -1.67 -25.08 33.83
N VAL A 109 -2.78 -25.66 33.38
CA VAL A 109 -3.71 -26.38 34.26
C VAL A 109 -2.99 -27.55 34.97
N ASN A 110 -2.17 -28.30 34.25
CA ASN A 110 -1.43 -29.44 34.80
C ASN A 110 -0.28 -29.05 35.73
N LEU A 111 0.22 -27.81 35.64
CA LEU A 111 1.26 -27.28 36.53
C LEU A 111 0.80 -27.17 37.99
N GLY A 112 -0.52 -27.21 38.22
CA GLY A 112 -1.13 -27.18 39.56
C GLY A 112 -0.87 -28.42 40.41
N GLY A 113 -0.43 -29.53 39.78
CA GLY A 113 0.01 -30.78 40.40
C GLY A 113 -1.03 -31.41 41.33
N ASP A 114 -1.87 -32.32 40.84
CA ASP A 114 -2.89 -33.11 41.59
C ASP A 114 -3.64 -32.36 42.74
N GLY A 115 -3.76 -31.03 42.65
CA GLY A 115 -4.39 -30.18 43.67
C GLY A 115 -3.48 -29.62 44.77
N GLU A 116 -2.15 -29.82 44.73
CA GLU A 116 -1.20 -29.23 45.68
C GLU A 116 -1.15 -27.70 45.59
N LYS A 117 -1.13 -27.14 44.37
CA LYS A 117 -1.11 -25.69 44.14
C LYS A 117 -2.48 -25.16 43.69
N TYR A 118 -3.13 -25.89 42.80
CA TYR A 118 -4.52 -25.72 42.40
C TYR A 118 -5.00 -26.97 41.65
N LEU A 119 -6.30 -27.26 41.76
CA LEU A 119 -7.00 -28.23 40.93
C LEU A 119 -8.04 -27.43 40.16
N VAL A 120 -7.83 -27.23 38.86
CA VAL A 120 -8.70 -26.43 38.00
C VAL A 120 -9.12 -27.24 36.79
N TRP A 121 -10.39 -27.14 36.40
CA TRP A 121 -10.89 -27.65 35.12
C TRP A 121 -11.84 -26.64 34.50
N PHE A 122 -12.14 -26.83 33.21
CA PHE A 122 -13.03 -25.97 32.45
C PHE A 122 -14.17 -26.80 31.88
N ASP A 123 -15.39 -26.29 32.00
CA ASP A 123 -16.59 -26.95 31.45
C ASP A 123 -16.77 -26.59 29.97
N ASP A 124 -16.46 -25.34 29.61
CA ASP A 124 -16.61 -24.82 28.26
C ASP A 124 -15.44 -23.92 27.87
N LEU A 125 -15.19 -23.86 26.56
CA LEU A 125 -14.21 -22.98 25.97
C LEU A 125 -14.83 -22.30 24.75
N THR A 126 -15.18 -21.03 24.90
CA THR A 126 -15.76 -20.22 23.85
C THR A 126 -14.72 -19.25 23.30
N VAL A 127 -14.48 -19.33 22.00
CA VAL A 127 -13.54 -18.47 21.28
C VAL A 127 -14.33 -17.56 20.35
N ASP A 128 -14.21 -16.25 20.51
CA ASP A 128 -14.72 -15.27 19.56
C ASP A 128 -13.53 -14.52 18.91
N GLN A 129 -13.39 -14.65 17.60
CA GLN A 129 -12.38 -13.93 16.81
C GLN A 129 -13.08 -12.89 15.93
N LYS A 130 -13.56 -11.82 16.57
CA LYS A 130 -14.09 -10.64 15.88
C LYS A 130 -13.20 -9.45 16.15
N GLU A 131 -12.74 -8.81 15.07
CA GLU A 131 -12.07 -7.54 15.16
C GLU A 131 -13.12 -6.44 15.39
N SER A 132 -13.13 -5.88 16.60
CA SER A 132 -13.97 -4.72 16.93
C SER A 132 -13.09 -3.49 17.04
N SER A 133 -13.09 -2.66 16.00
CA SER A 133 -12.36 -1.39 15.94
C SER A 133 -12.75 -0.42 17.06
N ARG A 134 -13.98 -0.52 17.58
CA ARG A 134 -14.50 0.32 18.66
C ARG A 134 -14.01 -0.09 20.05
N ALA A 135 -13.87 -1.39 20.28
CA ALA A 135 -13.48 -1.94 21.59
C ALA A 135 -11.97 -2.21 21.69
N LYS A 136 -11.20 -2.04 20.60
CA LYS A 136 -9.80 -2.51 20.49
C LYS A 136 -9.65 -3.97 20.91
N SER A 137 -10.68 -4.77 20.65
CA SER A 137 -10.69 -6.21 20.90
C SER A 137 -10.44 -6.91 19.57
N PHE A 138 -9.42 -7.75 19.55
CA PHE A 138 -9.01 -8.54 18.38
C PHE A 138 -9.46 -10.00 18.50
N GLY A 139 -10.35 -10.25 19.46
CA GLY A 139 -10.92 -11.53 19.84
C GLY A 139 -10.73 -11.80 21.34
N SER A 140 -11.50 -12.76 21.84
CA SER A 140 -11.53 -13.13 23.25
C SER A 140 -11.70 -14.64 23.40
N LEU A 141 -11.07 -15.19 24.42
CA LEU A 141 -11.33 -16.54 24.89
C LEU A 141 -12.03 -16.43 26.25
N LYS A 142 -13.18 -17.08 26.34
CA LYS A 142 -14.03 -17.15 27.53
C LYS A 142 -14.20 -18.60 27.92
N ALA A 143 -14.03 -18.90 29.20
CA ALA A 143 -14.23 -20.24 29.73
C ALA A 143 -14.85 -20.16 31.13
N THR A 144 -15.70 -21.11 31.46
CA THR A 144 -16.19 -21.30 32.83
C THR A 144 -15.24 -22.27 33.52
N GLY A 145 -14.47 -21.74 34.47
CA GLY A 145 -13.50 -22.47 35.26
C GLY A 145 -14.06 -22.90 36.61
N HIS A 146 -13.60 -24.05 37.05
CA HIS A 146 -13.94 -24.65 38.33
C HIS A 146 -12.66 -24.94 39.08
N SER A 147 -12.63 -24.62 40.37
CA SER A 147 -11.56 -25.05 41.27
C SER A 147 -12.07 -26.05 42.28
N GLY A 148 -11.35 -27.16 42.42
CA GLY A 148 -11.69 -28.24 43.34
C GLY A 148 -11.41 -27.96 44.81
N SER A 149 -11.18 -26.70 45.17
CA SER A 149 -10.88 -26.28 46.52
C SER A 149 -11.81 -25.14 46.95
N THR A 150 -12.09 -25.06 48.24
CA THR A 150 -12.84 -23.96 48.85
C THR A 150 -12.00 -22.69 49.05
N ASN A 151 -10.69 -22.78 48.79
CA ASN A 151 -9.76 -21.68 49.02
C ASN A 151 -9.62 -20.83 47.74
N PRO A 152 -10.04 -19.55 47.76
CA PRO A 152 -9.87 -18.66 46.61
C PRO A 152 -8.39 -18.43 46.23
N SER A 153 -7.46 -18.74 47.14
CA SER A 153 -6.02 -18.65 46.87
C SER A 153 -5.57 -19.59 45.75
N HIS A 154 -6.24 -20.73 45.55
CA HIS A 154 -5.89 -21.65 44.46
C HIS A 154 -6.22 -21.06 43.09
N VAL A 155 -7.34 -20.33 42.98
CA VAL A 155 -7.69 -19.60 41.76
C VAL A 155 -6.70 -18.46 41.52
N ALA A 156 -6.30 -17.73 42.57
CA ALA A 156 -5.29 -16.68 42.45
C ALA A 156 -3.93 -17.24 41.98
N ASN A 157 -3.47 -18.36 42.55
CA ASN A 157 -2.25 -19.03 42.13
C ASN A 157 -2.30 -19.47 40.66
N PHE A 158 -3.46 -19.99 40.22
CA PHE A 158 -3.67 -20.35 38.82
C PHE A 158 -3.60 -19.13 37.90
N LEU A 159 -4.25 -18.01 38.25
CA LEU A 159 -4.22 -16.79 37.44
C LEU A 159 -2.81 -16.17 37.38
N ASP A 160 -2.05 -16.23 38.48
CA ASP A 160 -0.66 -15.78 38.53
C ASP A 160 0.25 -16.62 37.62
N ASP A 161 0.07 -17.95 37.61
CA ASP A 161 0.81 -18.85 36.72
C ASP A 161 0.39 -18.66 35.26
N LEU A 162 -0.90 -18.47 35.01
CA LEU A 162 -1.44 -18.16 33.70
C LEU A 162 -0.82 -16.87 33.15
N GLU A 163 -0.73 -15.81 33.95
CA GLU A 163 -0.11 -14.53 33.55
C GLU A 163 1.37 -14.68 33.17
N ARG A 164 2.09 -15.58 33.87
CA ARG A 164 3.53 -15.81 33.63
C ARG A 164 3.81 -16.79 32.49
N SER A 165 2.81 -17.53 32.04
CA SER A 165 2.95 -18.58 31.04
C SER A 165 3.10 -18.03 29.61
N SER A 166 3.58 -18.88 28.71
CA SER A 166 3.61 -18.61 27.26
C SER A 166 2.20 -18.37 26.67
N PHE A 167 1.16 -18.90 27.32
CA PHE A 167 -0.22 -18.67 26.93
C PHE A 167 -0.54 -17.18 26.89
N CYS A 168 -0.28 -16.44 27.98
CA CYS A 168 -0.58 -15.02 28.13
C CYS A 168 0.32 -14.07 27.33
N GLU A 169 1.34 -14.56 26.60
CA GLU A 169 2.16 -13.70 25.71
C GLU A 169 1.30 -12.95 24.69
N ASP A 170 0.29 -13.62 24.13
CA ASP A 170 -0.55 -13.11 23.05
C ASP A 170 -1.85 -12.46 23.56
N PHE A 171 -2.12 -12.53 24.88
CA PHE A 171 -3.35 -12.02 25.52
C PHE A 171 -3.03 -10.90 26.52
N ASN A 172 -3.95 -9.95 26.65
CA ASN A 172 -3.91 -9.00 27.76
C ASN A 172 -4.02 -9.74 29.09
N LYS A 173 -3.60 -9.07 30.16
CA LYS A 173 -3.71 -9.62 31.51
C LYS A 173 -5.15 -10.08 31.77
N PRO A 174 -5.33 -11.28 32.36
CA PRO A 174 -6.65 -11.77 32.72
C PRO A 174 -7.35 -10.78 33.67
N ALA A 175 -8.68 -10.74 33.61
CA ALA A 175 -9.46 -9.98 34.58
C ALA A 175 -9.19 -10.50 36.01
N PRO A 176 -9.36 -9.67 37.04
CA PRO A 176 -9.24 -10.11 38.43
C PRO A 176 -10.16 -11.31 38.71
N PRO A 177 -9.78 -12.20 39.65
CA PRO A 177 -10.60 -13.35 40.02
C PRO A 177 -11.93 -12.89 40.61
N GLU A 178 -13.00 -13.01 39.84
CA GLU A 178 -14.37 -12.97 40.32
C GLU A 178 -14.88 -14.41 40.39
N GLY A 179 -15.63 -14.77 41.42
CA GLY A 179 -16.13 -16.14 41.52
C GLY A 179 -17.08 -16.35 42.67
N SER A 180 -17.79 -17.47 42.61
CA SER A 180 -18.80 -17.87 43.59
C SER A 180 -18.61 -19.33 43.96
N GLN A 181 -18.72 -19.64 45.25
CA GLN A 181 -18.74 -21.02 45.73
C GLN A 181 -20.08 -21.69 45.38
N SER A 182 -20.03 -22.91 44.85
CA SER A 182 -21.22 -23.71 44.62
C SER A 182 -21.73 -24.33 45.93
N SER A 183 -23.02 -24.67 45.98
CA SER A 183 -23.59 -25.43 47.10
C SER A 183 -22.97 -26.82 47.17
N LYS A 184 -22.61 -27.26 48.38
CA LYS A 184 -22.01 -28.58 48.64
C LYS A 184 -22.88 -29.72 48.08
N ASP A 185 -22.31 -30.53 47.20
CA ASP A 185 -22.92 -31.73 46.65
C ASP A 185 -22.05 -32.95 46.99
N GLU A 186 -22.55 -33.81 47.88
CA GLU A 186 -21.81 -34.97 48.39
C GLU A 186 -21.65 -36.10 47.35
N GLY A 187 -22.36 -36.03 46.22
CA GLY A 187 -22.23 -36.98 45.12
C GLY A 187 -21.07 -36.68 44.15
N LEU A 188 -20.46 -35.50 44.25
CA LEU A 188 -19.38 -35.06 43.38
C LEU A 188 -18.03 -35.10 44.10
N MET A 189 -16.98 -35.47 43.38
CA MET A 189 -15.61 -35.37 43.83
C MET A 189 -14.91 -34.32 42.97
N PRO A 190 -14.60 -33.12 43.51
CA PRO A 190 -14.79 -32.67 44.90
C PRO A 190 -16.21 -32.16 45.21
N ALA A 191 -16.61 -32.25 46.48
CA ALA A 191 -17.98 -31.95 46.94
C ALA A 191 -18.31 -30.45 46.99
N GLU A 192 -17.29 -29.59 47.04
CA GLU A 192 -17.44 -28.14 46.96
C GLU A 192 -16.51 -27.62 45.87
N VAL A 193 -17.05 -26.77 45.00
CA VAL A 193 -16.33 -26.24 43.84
C VAL A 193 -16.44 -24.72 43.86
N TRP A 194 -15.33 -24.06 43.56
CA TRP A 194 -15.32 -22.62 43.34
C TRP A 194 -15.45 -22.34 41.84
N ASN A 195 -16.48 -21.61 41.43
CA ASN A 195 -16.72 -21.28 40.03
C ASN A 195 -16.15 -19.88 39.74
N PHE A 196 -15.42 -19.74 38.63
CA PHE A 196 -14.87 -18.46 38.19
C PHE A 196 -14.94 -18.34 36.66
N PRO A 197 -15.33 -17.19 36.10
CA PRO A 197 -15.22 -16.95 34.67
C PRO A 197 -13.77 -16.58 34.33
N LEU A 198 -13.20 -17.26 33.34
CA LEU A 198 -11.94 -16.88 32.72
C LEU A 198 -12.24 -16.09 31.43
N GLU A 199 -11.89 -14.82 31.40
CA GLU A 199 -11.96 -13.99 30.19
C GLU A 199 -10.58 -13.38 29.90
N VAL A 200 -10.03 -13.76 28.74
CA VAL A 200 -8.77 -13.20 28.22
C VAL A 200 -9.02 -12.58 26.85
N THR A 201 -8.48 -11.38 26.66
CA THR A 201 -8.64 -10.62 25.41
C THR A 201 -7.33 -10.60 24.64
N LEU A 202 -7.40 -10.76 23.32
CA LEU A 202 -6.22 -10.80 22.47
C LEU A 202 -5.57 -9.42 22.36
N LYS A 203 -4.23 -9.40 22.38
CA LYS A 203 -3.45 -8.18 22.10
C LYS A 203 -3.59 -7.77 20.63
N ALA A 204 -3.28 -6.49 20.37
CA ALA A 204 -3.22 -5.98 19.00
C ALA A 204 -2.22 -6.78 18.15
N PRO A 205 -2.46 -6.95 16.83
CA PRO A 205 -1.55 -7.68 15.94
C PRO A 205 -0.11 -7.15 15.99
N GLU A 206 0.06 -5.83 16.13
CA GLU A 206 1.35 -5.15 16.26
C GLU A 206 2.14 -5.59 17.49
N GLN A 207 1.44 -5.84 18.61
CA GLN A 207 2.03 -6.28 19.87
C GLN A 207 2.31 -7.78 19.90
N ARG A 208 1.79 -8.53 18.92
CA ARG A 208 1.97 -9.98 18.77
C ARG A 208 3.02 -10.33 17.70
N GLN A 209 3.64 -9.35 17.06
CA GLN A 209 4.66 -9.62 16.04
C GLN A 209 5.86 -10.31 16.67
N ARG A 210 6.19 -11.49 16.16
CA ARG A 210 7.37 -12.25 16.55
C ARG A 210 8.47 -12.04 15.51
N GLY A 211 9.69 -11.85 15.98
CA GLY A 211 10.88 -11.81 15.14
C GLY A 211 11.21 -13.19 14.57
N PRO A 212 12.22 -13.29 13.69
CA PRO A 212 12.66 -14.56 13.11
C PRO A 212 13.05 -15.60 14.17
N ASP A 213 13.47 -15.14 15.36
CA ASP A 213 13.84 -15.99 16.50
C ASP A 213 12.63 -16.48 17.33
N GLY A 214 11.40 -16.19 16.90
CA GLY A 214 10.15 -16.59 17.59
C GLY A 214 9.79 -15.75 18.82
N LYS A 215 10.64 -14.80 19.22
CA LYS A 215 10.42 -13.86 20.33
C LYS A 215 9.61 -12.64 19.88
N LEU A 216 8.81 -12.06 20.78
CA LEU A 216 8.07 -10.83 20.52
C LEU A 216 9.03 -9.68 20.19
N LEU A 217 8.74 -8.96 19.11
CA LEU A 217 9.45 -7.73 18.76
C LEU A 217 9.08 -6.62 19.77
N PRO A 218 10.02 -5.73 20.11
CA PRO A 218 9.71 -4.58 20.94
C PRO A 218 8.61 -3.75 20.26
N VAL A 219 7.58 -3.39 21.03
CA VAL A 219 6.48 -2.55 20.55
C VAL A 219 7.08 -1.23 20.06
N GLN A 220 7.09 -1.01 18.75
CA GLN A 220 7.43 0.29 18.20
C GLN A 220 6.32 1.25 18.62
N GLU A 221 6.60 2.15 19.57
CA GLU A 221 5.69 3.25 19.88
C GLU A 221 5.44 4.03 18.59
N SER A 222 4.21 3.98 18.10
CA SER A 222 3.81 4.74 16.92
C SER A 222 4.08 6.22 17.22
N PRO A 223 4.72 6.97 16.31
CA PRO A 223 4.99 8.38 16.53
C PRO A 223 3.66 9.10 16.77
N LYS A 224 3.52 9.73 17.95
CA LYS A 224 2.36 10.55 18.32
C LYS A 224 2.09 11.53 17.17
N THR A 225 1.02 11.28 16.44
CA THR A 225 0.57 12.17 15.37
C THR A 225 0.10 13.46 16.04
N GLU A 226 0.96 14.48 16.05
CA GLU A 226 0.58 15.83 16.46
C GLU A 226 -0.58 16.28 15.58
N LYS A 227 -1.75 16.49 16.19
CA LYS A 227 -2.90 17.06 15.50
C LYS A 227 -2.51 18.43 14.92
N PRO A 228 -2.75 18.68 13.62
CA PRO A 228 -2.53 20.01 13.06
C PRO A 228 -3.50 20.99 13.73
N LYS A 229 -2.94 22.05 14.34
CA LYS A 229 -3.71 23.18 14.89
C LYS A 229 -4.59 23.75 13.78
N SER A 230 -5.90 23.65 13.93
CA SER A 230 -6.85 24.30 13.03
C SER A 230 -6.69 25.82 13.15
N GLY A 231 -6.18 26.43 12.08
CA GLY A 231 -6.10 27.88 11.95
C GLY A 231 -7.51 28.47 11.89
N GLY A 232 -7.89 29.19 12.94
CA GLY A 232 -9.11 29.98 12.98
C GLY A 232 -9.03 31.13 11.97
N LYS A 233 -9.81 31.04 10.89
CA LYS A 233 -10.17 32.20 10.06
C LYS A 233 -11.21 33.02 10.83
N LYS A 234 -10.80 34.18 11.36
CA LYS A 234 -11.72 35.25 11.75
C LYS A 234 -12.31 35.89 10.49
N LYS A 235 -13.62 36.01 10.46
CA LYS A 235 -14.36 36.93 9.58
C LYS A 235 -14.29 38.34 10.13
#